data_AF-A0A7C7C9G7-F1
#
_entry.id   AF-A0A7C7C9G7-F1
#
_cell.length_a   1.000
_cell.length_b   1.000
_cell.length_c   1.000
_cell.angle_alpha   90.00
_cell.angle_beta   90.00
_cell.angle_gamma   90.00
#
_symmetry.space_group_name_H-M   'P 1'
#
loop_
_entity.id
_entity.type
_entity.pdbx_description
1 polymer ?
#
loop_
_entity_poly.entity_id
_entity_poly.type
_entity_poly.pdbx_seq_one_letter_code
_entity_poly.pdbx_strand_id
1 'polypeptide(L)'
;MVKLKTIFSVLQFFVLTSICTYGCGIRPASNTMSDTTYAHTNDLIHSSSPYLQQHAHNPLDWMPWGEEAFEKAEREGKLVFISIGYSACHWCHVMEHDTFENEEAAEYINANFISIKVDREERPDVDQIYMNAVQLMTGRGGWPLNCIALPDGRPVFGGTYFPRARFIEILEGLVELKMNDSKKMEEYADRLSEGVASSDLLVAVDDGVARDAKGGPWPKTDRNKFGASIDSKVDSWRAQWDRNRGLSNGAPKFPLPTNLDFLLHYGVVRGDNDALSQVRLTLDMMSRGGIYDQAGGGFARYSTDSNWKIPHFEKMLYDNAQLLSTYAHAWQVFGESRYKEVCYGIIDFLNNELDDPSGGFRSALDADSDGEEGKYYVWTKDELADALSPSDLELAMVAYDIDGRSFWEHGNSVLMSWDSDEALSKKAGLSPDEFRNRLSSINKTLSYYRDGKDKNGKVEKGKHAREPRVKPGLDDKVLTSWTALTVSGL
;
A
#
# COMPACT_ATOMS: atom_id res chain seq x y z
N MET A 1 -19.97 -55.36 -19.07
CA MET A 1 -19.84 -55.13 -20.53
C MET A 1 -19.44 -53.68 -20.70
N VAL A 2 -18.31 -53.22 -21.24
CA VAL A 2 -17.08 -53.81 -21.80
C VAL A 2 -15.97 -52.76 -21.54
N LYS A 3 -14.79 -53.21 -21.09
CA LYS A 3 -13.50 -52.49 -21.08
C LYS A 3 -12.79 -52.68 -22.44
N LEU A 4 -11.93 -51.74 -22.87
CA LEU A 4 -10.60 -51.96 -23.51
C LEU A 4 -10.04 -50.57 -23.96
N LYS A 5 -8.95 -50.01 -23.41
CA LYS A 5 -7.50 -50.29 -23.59
C LYS A 5 -7.01 -50.37 -25.05
N THR A 6 -6.12 -49.43 -25.42
CA THR A 6 -5.01 -49.67 -26.37
C THR A 6 -3.78 -48.86 -25.93
N ILE A 7 -2.60 -49.52 -25.88
CA ILE A 7 -1.25 -49.00 -25.60
C ILE A 7 -0.32 -49.52 -26.73
N PHE A 8 0.81 -48.83 -26.96
CA PHE A 8 2.05 -49.16 -27.69
C PHE A 8 2.15 -48.62 -29.14
N SER A 9 3.29 -48.10 -29.66
CA SER A 9 4.68 -48.04 -29.20
C SER A 9 5.51 -46.97 -29.97
N VAL A 10 6.43 -46.33 -29.24
CA VAL A 10 7.83 -45.93 -29.55
C VAL A 10 8.36 -45.97 -31.00
N LEU A 11 8.97 -44.86 -31.45
CA LEU A 11 10.20 -44.90 -32.26
C LEU A 11 11.13 -43.69 -31.95
N GLN A 12 12.38 -44.01 -31.59
CA GLN A 12 13.51 -43.12 -31.34
C GLN A 12 13.98 -42.35 -32.58
N PHE A 13 14.49 -41.13 -32.38
CA PHE A 13 15.61 -40.62 -33.18
C PHE A 13 16.60 -39.88 -32.27
N PHE A 14 17.79 -40.47 -32.12
CA PHE A 14 18.99 -39.87 -31.54
C PHE A 14 19.79 -39.21 -32.67
N VAL A 15 20.24 -37.98 -32.48
CA VAL A 15 21.42 -37.44 -33.17
C VAL A 15 22.32 -36.80 -32.13
N LEU A 16 23.52 -37.38 -32.01
CA LEU A 16 24.66 -36.85 -31.26
C LEU A 16 25.25 -35.65 -31.99
N THR A 17 25.56 -34.60 -31.25
CA THR A 17 26.78 -33.79 -31.47
C THR A 17 27.36 -33.38 -30.11
N SER A 18 28.48 -34.01 -29.75
CA SER A 18 29.43 -33.53 -28.74
C SER A 18 30.13 -32.27 -29.25
N ILE A 19 30.50 -31.35 -28.35
CA ILE A 19 31.87 -30.81 -28.19
C ILE A 19 31.94 -29.77 -27.05
N CYS A 20 32.91 -30.00 -26.17
CA CYS A 20 33.67 -29.10 -25.30
C CYS A 20 32.98 -28.33 -24.16
N THR A 21 33.12 -28.97 -22.99
CA THR A 21 33.32 -28.40 -21.66
C THR A 21 34.34 -27.25 -21.61
N TYR A 22 33.92 -26.10 -21.10
CA TYR A 22 34.75 -25.23 -20.27
C TYR A 22 34.07 -25.11 -18.90
N GLY A 23 34.66 -25.78 -17.91
CA GLY A 23 34.23 -25.69 -16.53
C GLY A 23 34.55 -24.31 -15.96
N CYS A 24 33.52 -23.54 -15.64
CA CYS A 24 33.62 -22.49 -14.65
C CYS A 24 32.92 -23.03 -13.40
N GLY A 25 33.71 -23.47 -12.42
CA GLY A 25 33.20 -23.96 -11.15
C GLY A 25 32.44 -22.86 -10.44
N ILE A 26 31.11 -22.94 -10.47
CA ILE A 26 30.25 -22.24 -9.51
C ILE A 26 30.57 -22.87 -8.16
N ARG A 27 31.35 -22.15 -7.34
CA ARG A 27 31.43 -22.47 -5.92
C ARG A 27 30.00 -22.34 -5.39
N PRO A 28 29.45 -23.35 -4.67
CA PRO A 28 28.23 -23.11 -3.92
C PRO A 28 28.53 -21.93 -2.98
N ALA A 29 27.68 -20.91 -3.04
CA ALA A 29 27.69 -19.86 -2.03
C ALA A 29 27.59 -20.59 -0.69
N SER A 30 28.62 -20.47 0.14
CA SER A 30 28.52 -20.85 1.54
C SER A 30 27.50 -19.88 2.14
N ASN A 31 26.24 -20.29 2.16
CA ASN A 31 25.28 -19.78 3.12
C ASN A 31 25.80 -20.19 4.49
N THR A 32 26.70 -19.37 5.04
CA THR A 32 26.74 -19.21 6.49
C THR A 32 25.57 -18.30 6.84
N MET A 33 24.35 -18.82 6.71
CA MET A 33 23.33 -18.41 7.66
C MET A 33 23.92 -18.77 9.03
N SER A 34 24.02 -17.78 9.91
CA SER A 34 24.21 -18.07 11.32
C SER A 34 23.23 -19.18 11.72
N ASP A 35 23.70 -20.19 12.44
CA ASP A 35 22.83 -21.09 13.21
C ASP A 35 22.13 -20.23 14.27
N THR A 36 21.10 -19.50 13.85
CA THR A 36 20.22 -18.77 14.75
C THR A 36 19.26 -19.81 15.30
N THR A 37 19.57 -20.34 16.50
CA THR A 37 18.63 -21.17 17.24
C THR A 37 17.53 -20.28 17.79
N TYR A 38 16.33 -20.36 17.21
CA TYR A 38 15.15 -19.64 17.71
C TYR A 38 14.58 -20.36 18.93
N ALA A 39 14.22 -19.61 19.97
CA ALA A 39 13.63 -20.16 21.20
C ALA A 39 12.21 -20.70 20.96
N HIS A 40 11.48 -20.05 20.05
CA HIS A 40 10.10 -20.37 19.71
C HIS A 40 9.96 -20.52 18.19
N THR A 41 9.00 -21.35 17.76
CA THR A 41 8.55 -21.41 16.37
C THR A 41 7.09 -21.83 16.37
N ASN A 42 6.25 -21.05 15.70
CA ASN A 42 4.80 -21.28 15.57
C ASN A 42 4.42 -21.62 14.11
N ASP A 43 3.11 -21.82 13.86
CA ASP A 43 2.60 -22.33 12.59
C ASP A 43 2.83 -21.40 11.39
N LEU A 44 3.13 -20.12 11.63
CA LEU A 44 3.37 -19.14 10.56
C LEU A 44 4.65 -19.42 9.75
N ILE A 45 5.56 -20.27 10.23
CA ILE A 45 6.76 -20.69 9.49
C ILE A 45 6.41 -21.38 8.16
N HIS A 46 5.18 -21.88 8.02
CA HIS A 46 4.66 -22.53 6.81
C HIS A 46 3.89 -21.60 5.87
N SER A 47 3.75 -20.32 6.22
CA SER A 47 3.04 -19.34 5.41
C SER A 47 3.79 -18.98 4.13
N SER A 48 3.08 -18.62 3.06
CA SER A 48 3.67 -17.99 1.87
C SER A 48 3.97 -16.52 2.05
N SER A 49 3.28 -15.86 2.98
CA SER A 49 3.43 -14.42 3.23
C SER A 49 4.75 -14.14 3.96
N PRO A 50 5.64 -13.30 3.40
CA PRO A 50 6.84 -12.83 4.11
C PRO A 50 6.49 -12.13 5.42
N TYR A 51 5.38 -11.38 5.46
CA TYR A 51 4.88 -10.71 6.66
C TYR A 51 4.54 -11.71 7.77
N LEU A 52 3.85 -12.81 7.44
CA LEU A 52 3.53 -13.84 8.44
C LEU A 52 4.78 -14.59 8.91
N GLN A 53 5.71 -14.88 8.00
CA GLN A 53 6.97 -15.55 8.37
C GLN A 53 7.84 -14.71 9.31
N GLN A 54 7.80 -13.37 9.23
CA GLN A 54 8.50 -12.49 10.17
C GLN A 54 8.08 -12.76 11.63
N HIS A 55 6.82 -13.13 11.85
CA HIS A 55 6.27 -13.43 13.17
C HIS A 55 6.39 -14.90 13.59
N ALA A 56 7.01 -15.76 12.76
CA ALA A 56 7.07 -17.20 12.98
C ALA A 56 7.85 -17.62 14.23
N HIS A 57 8.71 -16.75 14.74
CA HIS A 57 9.57 -17.01 15.89
C HIS A 57 9.15 -16.24 17.15
N ASN A 58 7.99 -15.59 17.12
CA ASN A 58 7.43 -14.91 18.30
C ASN A 58 7.02 -15.94 19.37
N PRO A 59 7.13 -15.59 20.67
CA PRO A 59 6.66 -16.44 21.77
C PRO A 59 5.13 -16.61 21.78
N LEU A 60 4.39 -15.73 21.10
CA LEU A 60 2.97 -15.93 20.83
C LEU A 60 2.77 -17.13 19.90
N ASP A 61 1.85 -18.03 20.26
CA ASP A 61 1.49 -19.21 19.48
C ASP A 61 0.56 -18.82 18.33
N TRP A 62 1.12 -18.12 17.34
CA TRP A 62 0.37 -17.64 16.19
C TRP A 62 -0.03 -18.78 15.26
N MET A 63 -1.30 -18.78 14.88
CA MET A 63 -1.84 -19.58 13.78
C MET A 63 -2.16 -18.68 12.58
N PRO A 64 -2.03 -19.17 11.33
CA PRO A 64 -2.57 -18.47 10.18
C PRO A 64 -4.10 -18.46 10.23
N TRP A 65 -4.73 -17.56 9.49
CA TRP A 65 -6.18 -17.62 9.32
C TRP A 65 -6.61 -18.92 8.64
N GLY A 66 -7.46 -19.70 9.31
CA GLY A 66 -8.01 -20.95 8.77
C GLY A 66 -9.00 -21.61 9.72
N GLU A 67 -9.74 -22.59 9.21
CA GLU A 67 -10.74 -23.35 9.97
C GLU A 67 -10.15 -24.01 11.22
N GLU A 68 -8.90 -24.50 11.13
CA GLU A 68 -8.19 -25.14 12.23
C GLU A 68 -8.07 -24.26 13.48
N ALA A 69 -7.84 -22.95 13.31
CA ALA A 69 -7.71 -22.03 14.44
C ALA A 69 -9.06 -21.83 15.16
N PHE A 70 -10.16 -21.74 14.41
CA PHE A 70 -11.51 -21.60 14.98
C PHE A 70 -11.98 -22.92 15.62
N GLU A 71 -11.70 -24.07 15.00
CA GLU A 71 -11.98 -25.38 15.61
C GLU A 71 -11.20 -25.59 16.92
N LYS A 72 -9.93 -25.14 16.98
CA LYS A 72 -9.12 -25.15 18.21
C LYS A 72 -9.77 -24.24 19.26
N ALA A 73 -10.22 -23.05 18.88
CA ALA A 73 -10.88 -22.12 19.79
C ALA A 73 -12.19 -22.68 20.36
N GLU A 74 -13.01 -23.34 19.54
CA GLU A 74 -14.22 -24.02 19.98
C GLU A 74 -13.91 -25.16 20.94
N ARG A 75 -12.94 -26.02 20.59
CA ARG A 75 -12.53 -27.18 21.39
C ARG A 75 -11.97 -26.80 22.75
N GLU A 76 -11.18 -25.73 22.80
CA GLU A 76 -10.58 -25.22 24.04
C GLU A 76 -11.51 -24.25 24.80
N GLY A 77 -12.64 -23.85 24.20
CA GLY A 77 -13.54 -22.86 24.76
C GLY A 77 -12.86 -21.51 25.00
N LYS A 78 -11.88 -21.13 24.16
CA LYS A 78 -11.11 -19.87 24.26
C LYS A 78 -11.65 -18.80 23.32
N LEU A 79 -11.41 -17.53 23.62
CA LEU A 79 -11.68 -16.46 22.64
C LEU A 79 -10.59 -16.48 21.56
N VAL A 80 -10.87 -15.85 20.43
CA VAL A 80 -9.89 -15.71 19.35
C VAL A 80 -9.32 -14.30 19.40
N PHE A 81 -7.99 -14.18 19.44
CA PHE A 81 -7.29 -12.92 19.23
C PHE A 81 -6.82 -12.85 17.78
N ILE A 82 -7.36 -11.90 17.01
CA ILE A 82 -7.07 -11.73 15.58
C ILE A 82 -6.26 -10.45 15.42
N SER A 83 -5.03 -10.56 14.93
CA SER A 83 -4.15 -9.42 14.64
C SER A 83 -3.86 -9.34 13.14
N ILE A 84 -4.40 -8.31 12.50
CA ILE A 84 -4.29 -8.06 11.06
C ILE A 84 -3.28 -6.93 10.81
N GLY A 85 -2.34 -7.17 9.90
CA GLY A 85 -1.33 -6.20 9.47
C GLY A 85 -0.80 -6.52 8.09
N TYR A 86 0.30 -5.88 7.70
CA TYR A 86 1.01 -6.09 6.44
C TYR A 86 2.48 -5.65 6.62
N SER A 87 3.36 -6.08 5.72
CA SER A 87 4.83 -5.96 5.85
C SER A 87 5.33 -4.53 6.05
N ALA A 88 4.80 -3.55 5.31
CA ALA A 88 5.23 -2.16 5.38
C ALA A 88 4.47 -1.32 6.45
N CYS A 89 3.82 -1.98 7.42
CA CYS A 89 3.05 -1.32 8.48
C CYS A 89 3.94 -0.94 9.68
N HIS A 90 4.35 0.33 9.79
CA HIS A 90 5.17 0.82 10.89
C HIS A 90 4.61 0.46 12.29
N TRP A 91 3.34 0.79 12.56
CA TRP A 91 2.74 0.53 13.87
C TRP A 91 2.56 -0.97 14.17
N CYS A 92 2.57 -1.83 13.15
CA CYS A 92 2.53 -3.27 13.32
C CYS A 92 3.87 -3.75 13.91
N HIS A 93 5.00 -3.25 13.40
CA HIS A 93 6.33 -3.53 13.96
C HIS A 93 6.47 -2.99 15.40
N VAL A 94 5.95 -1.79 15.67
CA VAL A 94 5.97 -1.22 17.03
C VAL A 94 5.22 -2.12 18.02
N MET A 95 4.03 -2.62 17.65
CA MET A 95 3.24 -3.49 18.52
C MET A 95 3.86 -4.89 18.67
N GLU A 96 4.52 -5.39 17.63
CA GLU A 96 5.30 -6.62 17.71
C GLU A 96 6.38 -6.52 18.78
N HIS A 97 7.26 -5.53 18.66
CA HIS A 97 8.38 -5.35 19.59
C HIS A 97 7.89 -5.05 21.03
N ASP A 98 6.83 -4.26 21.20
CA ASP A 98 6.31 -3.93 22.54
C ASP A 98 5.59 -5.12 23.20
N THR A 99 4.82 -5.90 22.43
CA THR A 99 3.86 -6.88 22.96
C THR A 99 4.09 -8.30 22.47
N PHE A 100 4.22 -8.55 21.16
CA PHE A 100 4.20 -9.91 20.61
C PHE A 100 5.50 -10.68 20.83
N GLU A 101 6.62 -9.98 21.00
CA GLU A 101 7.93 -10.55 21.38
C GLU A 101 8.10 -10.68 22.90
N ASN A 102 7.16 -10.17 23.70
CA ASN A 102 7.28 -10.19 25.17
C ASN A 102 6.79 -11.52 25.75
N GLU A 103 7.70 -12.29 26.37
CA GLU A 103 7.42 -13.61 26.94
C GLU A 103 6.26 -13.64 27.96
N GLU A 104 6.20 -12.66 28.87
CA GLU A 104 5.17 -12.61 29.92
C GLU A 104 3.78 -12.31 29.32
N ALA A 105 3.70 -11.36 28.40
CA ALA A 105 2.48 -11.11 27.64
C ALA A 105 2.08 -12.33 26.82
N ALA A 106 3.04 -13.02 26.20
CA ALA A 106 2.77 -14.17 25.38
C ALA A 106 2.25 -15.37 26.18
N GLU A 107 2.83 -15.63 27.34
CA GLU A 107 2.35 -16.67 28.26
C GLU A 107 0.89 -16.42 28.66
N TYR A 108 0.55 -15.19 29.04
CA TYR A 108 -0.82 -14.83 29.37
C TYR A 108 -1.78 -15.01 28.19
N ILE A 109 -1.40 -14.51 27.00
CA ILE A 109 -2.25 -14.56 25.81
C ILE A 109 -2.47 -16.01 25.35
N ASN A 110 -1.40 -16.81 25.24
CA ASN A 110 -1.47 -18.23 24.84
C ASN A 110 -2.34 -19.06 25.81
N ALA A 111 -2.33 -18.72 27.10
CA ALA A 111 -3.14 -19.39 28.10
C ALA A 111 -4.66 -19.13 27.94
N ASN A 112 -5.05 -17.97 27.39
CA ASN A 112 -6.45 -17.50 27.39
C ASN A 112 -7.10 -17.38 26.01
N PHE A 113 -6.30 -17.28 24.95
CA PHE A 113 -6.76 -17.01 23.59
C PHE A 113 -6.17 -18.01 22.59
N ILE A 114 -6.86 -18.19 21.47
CA ILE A 114 -6.25 -18.69 20.23
C ILE A 114 -5.85 -17.49 19.39
N SER A 115 -4.56 -17.35 19.10
CA SER A 115 -4.02 -16.17 18.42
C SER A 115 -3.88 -16.44 16.92
N ILE A 116 -4.53 -15.61 16.11
CA ILE A 116 -4.52 -15.65 14.65
C ILE A 116 -3.80 -14.41 14.10
N LYS A 117 -2.79 -14.62 13.27
CA LYS A 117 -2.13 -13.55 12.52
C LYS A 117 -2.63 -13.55 11.08
N VAL A 118 -2.98 -12.37 10.56
CA VAL A 118 -3.52 -12.22 9.21
C VAL A 118 -2.70 -11.19 8.45
N ASP A 119 -2.26 -11.58 7.25
CA ASP A 119 -1.76 -10.64 6.25
C ASP A 119 -2.96 -10.05 5.50
N ARG A 120 -3.18 -8.76 5.66
CA ARG A 120 -4.23 -8.00 4.99
C ARG A 120 -4.14 -8.13 3.47
N GLU A 121 -2.94 -8.20 2.92
CA GLU A 121 -2.72 -8.19 1.48
C GLU A 121 -3.13 -9.51 0.85
N GLU A 122 -2.97 -10.62 1.57
CA GLU A 122 -3.48 -11.93 1.17
C GLU A 122 -4.97 -12.09 1.48
N ARG A 123 -5.47 -11.51 2.57
CA ARG A 123 -6.86 -11.63 3.06
C ARG A 123 -7.56 -10.29 3.28
N PRO A 124 -7.76 -9.48 2.22
CA PRO A 124 -8.45 -8.19 2.34
C PRO A 124 -9.93 -8.36 2.70
N ASP A 125 -10.51 -9.53 2.42
CA ASP A 125 -11.87 -9.92 2.82
C ASP A 125 -12.01 -10.00 4.35
N VAL A 126 -11.03 -10.61 5.02
CA VAL A 126 -10.98 -10.70 6.48
C VAL A 126 -10.74 -9.32 7.09
N ASP A 127 -9.78 -8.58 6.54
CA ASP A 127 -9.48 -7.22 6.97
C ASP A 127 -10.73 -6.32 6.96
N GLN A 128 -11.50 -6.32 5.86
CA GLN A 128 -12.67 -5.48 5.73
C GLN A 128 -13.73 -5.76 6.81
N ILE A 129 -14.00 -7.03 7.10
CA ILE A 129 -14.98 -7.44 8.12
C ILE A 129 -14.59 -6.87 9.50
N TYR A 130 -13.35 -7.08 9.92
CA TYR A 130 -12.88 -6.63 11.23
C TYR A 130 -12.62 -5.12 11.28
N MET A 131 -12.23 -4.50 10.16
CA MET A 131 -12.11 -3.05 10.06
C MET A 131 -13.46 -2.37 10.22
N ASN A 132 -14.50 -2.89 9.57
CA ASN A 132 -15.88 -2.40 9.72
C ASN A 132 -16.34 -2.55 11.18
N ALA A 133 -16.04 -3.69 11.82
CA ALA A 133 -16.36 -3.90 13.23
C ALA A 133 -15.71 -2.84 14.13
N VAL A 134 -14.41 -2.57 13.95
CA VAL A 134 -13.68 -1.55 14.74
C VAL A 134 -14.18 -0.14 14.46
N GLN A 135 -14.54 0.18 13.21
CA GLN A 135 -15.15 1.46 12.86
C GLN A 135 -16.51 1.65 13.54
N LEU A 136 -17.35 0.61 13.61
CA LEU A 136 -18.62 0.66 14.33
C LEU A 136 -18.44 0.83 15.84
N MET A 137 -17.40 0.22 16.42
CA MET A 137 -17.09 0.34 17.84
C MET A 137 -16.52 1.71 18.22
N THR A 138 -15.61 2.25 17.40
CA THR A 138 -14.73 3.36 17.80
C THR A 138 -14.91 4.63 16.99
N GLY A 139 -15.64 4.56 15.87
CA GLY A 139 -15.76 5.64 14.87
C GLY A 139 -14.49 5.87 14.06
N ARG A 140 -13.44 5.04 14.23
CA ARG A 140 -12.14 5.15 13.56
C ARG A 140 -11.64 3.75 13.15
N GLY A 141 -10.62 3.70 12.30
CA GLY A 141 -9.98 2.47 11.88
C GLY A 141 -8.51 2.69 11.52
N GLY A 142 -7.77 1.61 11.33
CA GLY A 142 -6.35 1.63 10.98
C GLY A 142 -5.64 0.34 11.35
N TRP A 143 -4.32 0.29 11.10
CA TRP A 143 -3.47 -0.87 11.41
C TRP A 143 -2.37 -0.49 12.44
N PRO A 144 -1.89 -1.44 13.26
CA PRO A 144 -2.31 -2.84 13.36
C PRO A 144 -3.75 -2.93 13.83
N LEU A 145 -4.53 -3.83 13.23
CA LEU A 145 -5.93 -4.02 13.56
C LEU A 145 -6.03 -5.23 14.48
N ASN A 146 -6.42 -5.01 15.73
CA ASN A 146 -6.48 -6.03 16.77
C ASN A 146 -7.93 -6.24 17.20
N CYS A 147 -8.44 -7.45 16.99
CA CYS A 147 -9.82 -7.81 17.29
C CYS A 147 -9.88 -9.04 18.20
N ILE A 148 -10.80 -9.03 19.15
CA ILE A 148 -11.17 -10.22 19.92
C ILE A 148 -12.52 -10.71 19.40
N ALA A 149 -12.60 -12.00 19.13
CA ALA A 149 -13.79 -12.65 18.60
C ALA A 149 -14.19 -13.86 19.44
N LEU A 150 -15.46 -14.24 19.31
CA LEU A 150 -15.96 -15.53 19.76
C LEU A 150 -15.30 -16.68 18.98
N PRO A 151 -15.38 -17.94 19.46
CA PRO A 151 -14.86 -19.10 18.74
C PRO A 151 -15.36 -19.25 17.29
N ASP A 152 -16.54 -18.70 16.98
CA ASP A 152 -17.14 -18.72 15.65
C ASP A 152 -16.75 -17.51 14.77
N GLY A 153 -15.82 -16.68 15.25
CA GLY A 153 -15.28 -15.52 14.52
C GLY A 153 -16.06 -14.22 14.67
N ARG A 154 -17.24 -14.20 15.32
CA ARG A 154 -17.99 -12.95 15.54
C ARG A 154 -17.22 -12.00 16.47
N PRO A 155 -16.98 -10.73 16.06
CA PRO A 155 -16.19 -9.78 16.85
C PRO A 155 -16.92 -9.35 18.14
N VAL A 156 -16.17 -9.18 19.22
CA VAL A 156 -16.66 -8.67 20.53
C VAL A 156 -15.89 -7.45 21.02
N PHE A 157 -14.69 -7.23 20.50
CA PHE A 157 -13.87 -6.06 20.81
C PHE A 157 -12.88 -5.81 19.67
N GLY A 158 -12.43 -4.57 19.50
CA GLY A 158 -11.28 -4.28 18.67
C GLY A 158 -10.82 -2.84 18.71
N GLY A 159 -9.63 -2.63 18.16
CA GLY A 159 -9.02 -1.32 18.01
C GLY A 159 -7.74 -1.40 17.19
N THR A 160 -6.98 -0.30 17.20
CA THR A 160 -5.75 -0.18 16.42
C THR A 160 -4.53 -0.56 17.29
N TYR A 161 -3.58 0.36 17.47
CA TYR A 161 -2.45 0.18 18.36
C TYR A 161 -2.86 0.28 19.83
N PHE A 162 -2.37 -0.65 20.66
CA PHE A 162 -2.48 -0.62 22.11
C PHE A 162 -1.09 -0.78 22.74
N PRO A 163 -0.68 0.11 23.66
CA PRO A 163 0.51 -0.15 24.49
C PRO A 163 0.32 -1.43 25.32
N ARG A 164 1.37 -2.24 25.49
CA ARG A 164 1.30 -3.58 26.11
C ARG A 164 0.47 -3.64 27.40
N ALA A 165 0.79 -2.81 28.38
CA ALA A 165 0.12 -2.83 29.69
C ALA A 165 -1.40 -2.65 29.56
N ARG A 166 -1.82 -1.69 28.74
CA ARG A 166 -3.23 -1.43 28.47
C ARG A 166 -3.88 -2.57 27.68
N PHE A 167 -3.13 -3.18 26.76
CA PHE A 167 -3.64 -4.30 25.99
C PHE A 167 -3.94 -5.49 26.90
N ILE A 168 -3.02 -5.86 27.80
CA ILE A 168 -3.23 -6.94 28.77
C ILE A 168 -4.43 -6.65 29.69
N GLU A 169 -4.56 -5.44 30.23
CA GLU A 169 -5.74 -5.05 31.05
C GLU A 169 -7.07 -5.26 30.31
N ILE A 170 -7.11 -4.93 29.01
CA ILE A 170 -8.30 -5.15 28.17
C ILE A 170 -8.59 -6.64 28.02
N LEU A 171 -7.56 -7.45 27.74
CA LEU A 171 -7.71 -8.89 27.57
C LEU A 171 -8.21 -9.55 28.85
N GLU A 172 -7.68 -9.16 30.02
CA GLU A 172 -8.13 -9.61 31.34
C GLU A 172 -9.62 -9.33 31.56
N GLY A 173 -10.06 -8.10 31.26
CA GLY A 173 -11.47 -7.73 31.37
C GLY A 173 -12.39 -8.52 30.43
N LEU A 174 -11.92 -8.90 29.24
CA LEU A 174 -12.68 -9.72 28.30
C LEU A 174 -12.77 -11.19 28.75
N VAL A 175 -11.69 -11.75 29.30
CA VAL A 175 -11.71 -13.09 29.90
C VAL A 175 -12.67 -13.11 31.09
N GLU A 176 -12.61 -12.11 31.97
CA GLU A 176 -13.54 -12.00 33.11
C GLU A 176 -15.00 -11.88 32.63
N LEU A 177 -15.27 -11.04 31.62
CA LEU A 177 -16.61 -10.89 31.05
C LEU A 177 -17.12 -12.22 30.47
N LYS A 178 -16.28 -12.98 29.77
CA LYS A 178 -16.65 -14.30 29.23
C LYS A 178 -17.04 -15.27 30.35
N MET A 179 -16.26 -15.29 31.43
CA MET A 179 -16.49 -16.19 32.57
C MET A 179 -17.75 -15.83 33.36
N ASN A 180 -18.00 -14.53 33.53
CA ASN A 180 -19.07 -14.03 34.39
C ASN A 180 -20.41 -13.78 33.65
N ASP A 181 -20.37 -13.45 32.35
CA ASP A 181 -21.55 -13.04 31.57
C ASP A 181 -21.37 -13.33 30.06
N SER A 182 -21.15 -14.60 29.70
CA SER A 182 -20.97 -15.00 28.29
C SER A 182 -22.14 -14.59 27.40
N LYS A 183 -23.37 -14.63 27.94
CA LYS A 183 -24.57 -14.28 27.20
C LYS A 183 -24.57 -12.83 26.74
N LYS A 184 -24.16 -11.90 27.61
CA LYS A 184 -24.04 -10.48 27.22
C LYS A 184 -22.97 -10.26 26.16
N MET A 185 -21.89 -11.04 26.19
CA MET A 185 -20.85 -11.01 25.16
C MET A 185 -21.39 -11.52 23.81
N GLU A 186 -22.16 -12.61 23.80
CA GLU A 186 -22.85 -13.13 22.60
C GLU A 186 -23.86 -12.14 22.03
N GLU A 187 -24.71 -11.54 22.86
CA GLU A 187 -25.68 -10.52 22.44
C GLU A 187 -25.01 -9.25 21.87
N TYR A 188 -23.81 -8.92 22.34
CA TYR A 188 -23.02 -7.84 21.76
C TYR A 188 -22.44 -8.23 20.39
N ALA A 189 -21.90 -9.45 20.29
CA ALA A 189 -21.35 -9.99 19.05
C ALA A 189 -22.41 -10.04 17.93
N ASP A 190 -23.64 -10.44 18.27
CA ASP A 190 -24.76 -10.46 17.32
C ASP A 190 -25.07 -9.08 16.75
N ARG A 191 -25.28 -8.09 17.62
CA ARG A 191 -25.60 -6.72 17.19
C ARG A 191 -24.50 -6.10 16.36
N LEU A 192 -23.26 -6.37 16.71
CA LEU A 192 -22.12 -5.87 15.95
C LEU A 192 -22.02 -6.56 14.59
N SER A 193 -22.21 -7.88 14.52
CA SER A 193 -22.19 -8.64 13.28
C SER A 193 -23.31 -8.20 12.33
N GLU A 194 -24.51 -7.94 12.85
CA GLU A 194 -25.60 -7.31 12.10
C GLU A 194 -25.22 -5.92 11.59
N GLY A 195 -24.57 -5.12 12.43
CA GLY A 195 -24.02 -3.81 12.06
C GLY A 195 -23.03 -3.91 10.90
N VAL A 196 -22.06 -4.83 10.98
CA VAL A 196 -21.06 -5.06 9.91
C VAL A 196 -21.75 -5.50 8.62
N ALA A 197 -22.65 -6.48 8.68
CA ALA A 197 -23.41 -6.95 7.51
C ALA A 197 -24.26 -5.84 6.87
N SER A 198 -24.76 -4.88 7.67
CA SER A 198 -25.50 -3.72 7.17
C SER A 198 -24.61 -2.61 6.61
N SER A 199 -23.32 -2.61 6.97
CA SER A 199 -22.33 -1.63 6.49
C SER A 199 -21.76 -1.98 5.12
N ASP A 200 -21.86 -3.23 4.70
CA ASP A 200 -21.53 -3.65 3.34
C ASP A 200 -22.58 -3.13 2.35
N LEU A 201 -22.34 -1.93 1.84
CA LEU A 201 -23.16 -1.24 0.84
C LEU A 201 -23.17 -1.91 -0.55
N LEU A 202 -22.38 -2.97 -0.76
CA LEU A 202 -22.27 -3.68 -2.03
C LEU A 202 -22.25 -5.19 -1.80
N VAL A 203 -23.42 -5.82 -1.88
CA VAL A 203 -23.48 -7.26 -2.19
C VAL A 203 -23.10 -7.41 -3.66
N ALA A 204 -21.83 -7.71 -3.93
CA ALA A 204 -21.41 -8.13 -5.26
C ALA A 204 -22.09 -9.46 -5.58
N VAL A 205 -22.97 -9.45 -6.58
CA VAL A 205 -23.60 -10.66 -7.11
C VAL A 205 -22.78 -11.15 -8.29
N ASP A 206 -22.61 -12.47 -8.37
CA ASP A 206 -21.80 -13.24 -9.33
C ASP A 206 -22.11 -12.95 -10.83
N ASP A 207 -23.16 -12.18 -11.13
CA ASP A 207 -23.59 -11.83 -12.48
C ASP A 207 -23.18 -10.40 -12.92
N GLY A 208 -22.49 -9.65 -12.07
CA GLY A 208 -22.03 -8.28 -12.37
C GLY A 208 -23.16 -7.25 -12.45
N VAL A 209 -24.39 -7.59 -12.06
CA VAL A 209 -25.52 -6.67 -12.03
C VAL A 209 -25.64 -6.08 -10.64
N ALA A 210 -25.47 -4.77 -10.51
CA ALA A 210 -25.72 -4.07 -9.25
C ALA A 210 -27.18 -4.30 -8.80
N ARG A 211 -27.35 -4.87 -7.60
CA ARG A 211 -28.64 -5.11 -6.95
C ARG A 211 -28.74 -4.25 -5.69
N ASP A 212 -29.96 -4.00 -5.23
CA ASP A 212 -30.16 -3.31 -3.96
C ASP A 212 -29.73 -4.18 -2.76
N ALA A 213 -29.72 -3.61 -1.56
CA ALA A 213 -29.38 -4.31 -0.31
C ALA A 213 -30.29 -5.52 0.01
N LYS A 214 -31.36 -5.75 -0.78
CA LYS A 214 -32.26 -6.90 -0.67
C LYS A 214 -32.12 -7.89 -1.84
N GLY A 215 -31.12 -7.71 -2.71
CA GLY A 215 -30.85 -8.60 -3.84
C GLY A 215 -31.82 -8.45 -5.03
N GLY A 216 -32.58 -7.35 -5.09
CA GLY A 216 -33.50 -7.03 -6.19
C GLY A 216 -32.82 -6.31 -7.37
N PRO A 217 -33.33 -6.45 -8.61
CA PRO A 217 -32.78 -5.74 -9.77
C PRO A 217 -32.97 -4.23 -9.64
N TRP A 218 -31.95 -3.44 -10.02
CA TRP A 218 -32.02 -1.98 -9.90
C TRP A 218 -33.17 -1.39 -10.76
N PRO A 219 -34.17 -0.71 -10.16
CA PRO A 219 -35.33 -0.25 -10.91
C PRO A 219 -34.97 0.86 -11.91
N LYS A 220 -35.37 0.67 -13.18
CA LYS A 220 -35.15 1.65 -14.28
C LYS A 220 -35.76 3.03 -14.00
N THR A 221 -36.81 3.10 -13.17
CA THR A 221 -37.54 4.33 -12.82
C THR A 221 -36.90 5.14 -11.68
N ASP A 222 -35.92 4.59 -10.97
CA ASP A 222 -35.27 5.27 -9.83
C ASP A 222 -33.96 5.99 -10.19
N ARG A 223 -33.55 5.98 -11.47
CA ARG A 223 -32.39 6.75 -11.96
C ARG A 223 -32.42 8.24 -11.56
N ASN A 224 -33.62 8.84 -11.44
CA ASN A 224 -33.78 10.23 -11.00
C ASN A 224 -33.82 10.41 -9.48
N LYS A 225 -34.26 9.40 -8.70
CA LYS A 225 -34.29 9.50 -7.23
C LYS A 225 -32.90 9.39 -6.62
N PHE A 226 -32.07 8.49 -7.16
CA PHE A 226 -30.68 8.38 -6.74
C PHE A 226 -29.81 9.52 -7.27
N GLY A 227 -30.17 10.11 -8.43
CA GLY A 227 -29.51 11.32 -8.93
C GLY A 227 -29.50 12.44 -7.90
N ALA A 228 -30.68 12.81 -7.37
CA ALA A 228 -30.78 13.84 -6.32
C ALA A 228 -30.04 13.45 -5.02
N SER A 229 -30.02 12.16 -4.67
CA SER A 229 -29.26 11.69 -3.49
C SER A 229 -27.75 11.78 -3.71
N ILE A 230 -27.25 11.45 -4.91
CA ILE A 230 -25.84 11.61 -5.28
C ILE A 230 -25.47 13.09 -5.26
N ASP A 231 -26.27 13.94 -5.90
CA ASP A 231 -26.01 15.38 -5.97
C ASP A 231 -25.95 15.97 -4.54
N SER A 232 -26.89 15.61 -3.66
CA SER A 232 -26.88 16.04 -2.25
C SER A 232 -25.67 15.53 -1.43
N LYS A 233 -25.19 14.31 -1.72
CA LYS A 233 -23.97 13.77 -1.09
C LYS A 233 -22.73 14.53 -1.58
N VAL A 234 -22.65 14.83 -2.88
CA VAL A 234 -21.58 15.65 -3.44
C VAL A 234 -21.61 17.06 -2.87
N ASP A 235 -22.78 17.68 -2.73
CA ASP A 235 -22.93 19.01 -2.11
C ASP A 235 -22.46 19.01 -0.65
N SER A 236 -22.77 17.96 0.11
CA SER A 236 -22.31 17.79 1.49
C SER A 236 -20.79 17.62 1.56
N TRP A 237 -20.23 16.83 0.64
CA TRP A 237 -18.78 16.62 0.55
C TRP A 237 -18.04 17.88 0.09
N ARG A 238 -18.63 18.67 -0.81
CA ARG A 238 -18.10 19.95 -1.31
C ARG A 238 -17.79 20.93 -0.19
N ALA A 239 -18.55 20.90 0.91
CA ALA A 239 -18.31 21.75 2.08
C ALA A 239 -17.01 21.42 2.82
N GLN A 240 -16.46 20.22 2.62
CA GLN A 240 -15.22 19.76 3.26
C GLN A 240 -13.99 19.90 2.36
N TRP A 241 -14.19 20.34 1.11
CA TRP A 241 -13.10 20.43 0.14
C TRP A 241 -12.08 21.49 0.53
N ASP A 242 -10.81 21.10 0.54
CA ASP A 242 -9.70 22.03 0.57
C ASP A 242 -9.56 22.67 -0.81
N ARG A 243 -9.91 23.95 -0.87
CA ARG A 243 -9.88 24.76 -2.09
C ARG A 243 -8.48 25.26 -2.46
N ASN A 244 -7.47 24.97 -1.64
CA ASN A 244 -6.08 25.33 -1.89
C ASN A 244 -5.20 24.11 -2.18
N ARG A 245 -5.51 22.95 -1.57
CA ARG A 245 -4.69 21.73 -1.68
C ARG A 245 -5.43 20.52 -2.26
N GLY A 246 -6.71 20.61 -2.60
CA GLY A 246 -7.46 19.48 -3.17
C GLY A 246 -7.98 18.46 -2.14
N LEU A 247 -8.94 17.61 -2.51
CA LEU A 247 -9.71 16.72 -1.62
C LEU A 247 -10.13 17.40 -0.31
N SER A 248 -9.98 16.76 0.85
CA SER A 248 -10.39 17.30 2.15
C SER A 248 -9.25 18.02 2.85
N ASN A 249 -9.58 18.99 3.70
CA ASN A 249 -8.62 19.65 4.57
C ASN A 249 -8.23 18.74 5.74
N GLY A 250 -6.98 18.82 6.20
CA GLY A 250 -6.46 18.05 7.33
C GLY A 250 -5.26 17.18 7.00
N ALA A 251 -4.77 16.49 8.02
CA ALA A 251 -3.63 15.58 7.97
C ALA A 251 -3.96 14.32 8.81
N PRO A 252 -3.53 13.12 8.39
CA PRO A 252 -2.87 12.81 7.12
C PRO A 252 -3.80 12.95 5.90
N LYS A 253 -3.24 12.97 4.70
CA LYS A 253 -3.96 13.19 3.44
C LYS A 253 -3.71 12.09 2.42
N PHE A 254 -4.77 11.43 1.99
CA PHE A 254 -4.74 10.28 1.07
C PHE A 254 -5.16 10.64 -0.36
N PRO A 255 -4.56 10.05 -1.41
CA PRO A 255 -4.91 10.32 -2.81
C PRO A 255 -6.34 9.94 -3.22
N LEU A 256 -6.94 8.90 -2.61
CA LEU A 256 -8.32 8.44 -2.84
C LEU A 256 -8.71 8.38 -4.34
N PRO A 257 -8.02 7.60 -5.19
CA PRO A 257 -8.20 7.60 -6.64
C PRO A 257 -9.64 7.28 -7.07
N THR A 258 -10.30 6.32 -6.43
CA THR A 258 -11.71 5.96 -6.70
C THR A 258 -12.67 7.13 -6.48
N ASN A 259 -12.43 7.95 -5.45
CA ASN A 259 -13.22 9.15 -5.18
C ASN A 259 -12.98 10.23 -6.23
N LEU A 260 -11.73 10.37 -6.71
CA LEU A 260 -11.37 11.31 -7.76
C LEU A 260 -11.95 10.90 -9.11
N ASP A 261 -11.89 9.62 -9.48
CA ASP A 261 -12.53 9.10 -10.69
C ASP A 261 -14.04 9.26 -10.65
N PHE A 262 -14.67 8.97 -9.50
CA PHE A 262 -16.08 9.25 -9.30
C PHE A 262 -16.41 10.74 -9.51
N LEU A 263 -15.63 11.64 -8.91
CA LEU A 263 -15.89 13.08 -8.98
C LEU A 263 -15.62 13.63 -10.39
N LEU A 264 -14.61 13.08 -11.09
CA LEU A 264 -14.32 13.39 -12.49
C LEU A 264 -15.49 12.98 -13.38
N HIS A 265 -15.97 11.74 -13.24
CA HIS A 265 -17.12 11.24 -13.98
C HIS A 265 -18.39 12.06 -13.67
N TYR A 266 -18.65 12.32 -12.39
CA TYR A 266 -19.76 13.17 -11.94
C TYR A 266 -19.70 14.55 -12.58
N GLY A 267 -18.53 15.20 -12.54
CA GLY A 267 -18.31 16.52 -13.12
C GLY A 267 -18.59 16.56 -14.63
N VAL A 268 -18.10 15.56 -15.38
CA VAL A 268 -18.36 15.43 -16.82
C VAL A 268 -19.84 15.21 -17.11
N VAL A 269 -20.48 14.25 -16.42
CA VAL A 269 -21.89 13.88 -16.68
C VAL A 269 -22.87 14.99 -16.29
N ARG A 270 -22.57 15.73 -15.21
CA ARG A 270 -23.42 16.82 -14.71
C ARG A 270 -23.07 18.19 -15.31
N GLY A 271 -21.92 18.32 -15.97
CA GLY A 271 -21.39 19.63 -16.37
C GLY A 271 -20.99 20.49 -15.15
N ASP A 272 -20.63 19.86 -14.03
CA ASP A 272 -20.24 20.54 -12.80
C ASP A 272 -18.76 20.94 -12.86
N ASN A 273 -18.51 22.19 -13.26
CA ASN A 273 -17.16 22.75 -13.37
C ASN A 273 -16.46 22.92 -12.01
N ASP A 274 -17.20 23.02 -10.90
CA ASP A 274 -16.60 23.13 -9.56
C ASP A 274 -16.00 21.78 -9.16
N ALA A 275 -16.75 20.69 -9.38
CA ALA A 275 -16.25 19.32 -9.19
C ALA A 275 -15.02 19.03 -10.06
N LEU A 276 -15.06 19.39 -11.35
CA LEU A 276 -13.93 19.23 -12.27
C LEU A 276 -12.70 20.05 -11.82
N SER A 277 -12.90 21.28 -11.37
CA SER A 277 -11.83 22.13 -10.85
C SER A 277 -11.22 21.55 -9.57
N GLN A 278 -12.03 20.93 -8.72
CA GLN A 278 -11.54 20.26 -7.51
C GLN A 278 -10.68 19.03 -7.85
N VAL A 279 -11.09 18.22 -8.82
CA VAL A 279 -10.28 17.08 -9.28
C VAL A 279 -8.95 17.57 -9.83
N ARG A 280 -8.97 18.56 -10.72
CA ARG A 280 -7.77 19.17 -11.30
C ARG A 280 -6.82 19.70 -10.22
N LEU A 281 -7.34 20.49 -9.28
CA LEU A 281 -6.56 21.02 -8.16
C LEU A 281 -5.90 19.89 -7.36
N THR A 282 -6.64 18.82 -7.09
CA THR A 282 -6.09 17.69 -6.32
C THR A 282 -4.96 17.00 -7.07
N LEU A 283 -5.17 16.64 -8.34
CA LEU A 283 -4.15 15.98 -9.16
C LEU A 283 -2.91 16.86 -9.34
N ASP A 284 -3.09 18.17 -9.52
CA ASP A 284 -1.98 19.12 -9.63
C ASP A 284 -1.15 19.19 -8.35
N MET A 285 -1.83 19.25 -7.20
CA MET A 285 -1.16 19.34 -5.90
C MET A 285 -0.47 18.04 -5.50
N MET A 286 -1.03 16.88 -5.88
CA MET A 286 -0.42 15.57 -5.63
C MET A 286 0.81 15.34 -6.52
N SER A 287 0.67 15.54 -7.83
CA SER A 287 1.77 15.31 -8.79
C SER A 287 2.96 16.25 -8.60
N ARG A 288 2.71 17.47 -8.10
CA ARG A 288 3.75 18.43 -7.73
C ARG A 288 4.20 18.30 -6.28
N GLY A 289 3.50 17.50 -5.48
CA GLY A 289 3.76 17.26 -4.07
C GLY A 289 4.94 16.32 -3.85
N GLY A 290 5.35 16.17 -2.60
CA GLY A 290 6.39 15.23 -2.19
C GLY A 290 5.94 13.78 -2.27
N ILE A 291 4.63 13.50 -2.26
CA ILE A 291 4.11 12.13 -2.39
C ILE A 291 4.36 11.53 -3.77
N TYR A 292 4.54 12.35 -4.81
CA TYR A 292 5.02 11.88 -6.10
C TYR A 292 6.54 11.94 -6.11
N ASP A 293 7.20 10.81 -6.32
CA ASP A 293 8.67 10.80 -6.43
C ASP A 293 9.09 11.51 -7.72
N GLN A 294 9.45 12.77 -7.58
CA GLN A 294 9.78 13.65 -8.71
C GLN A 294 10.90 13.06 -9.57
N ALA A 295 11.84 12.33 -8.97
CA ALA A 295 12.99 11.79 -9.68
C ALA A 295 12.73 10.39 -10.27
N GLY A 296 11.97 9.54 -9.58
CA GLY A 296 11.83 8.10 -9.90
C GLY A 296 10.44 7.67 -10.35
N GLY A 297 9.45 8.55 -10.24
CA GLY A 297 8.06 8.25 -10.52
C GLY A 297 7.39 7.41 -9.44
N GLY A 298 6.10 7.17 -9.64
CA GLY A 298 5.23 6.53 -8.66
C GLY A 298 4.92 7.41 -7.45
N PHE A 299 3.83 7.05 -6.78
CA PHE A 299 3.30 7.72 -5.61
C PHE A 299 3.58 6.91 -4.35
N ALA A 300 3.98 7.61 -3.30
CA ALA A 300 3.89 7.17 -1.92
C ALA A 300 2.42 7.15 -1.47
N ARG A 301 2.12 6.34 -0.46
CA ARG A 301 0.74 6.02 -0.07
C ARG A 301 -0.09 7.22 0.37
N TYR A 302 0.48 8.11 1.17
CA TYR A 302 -0.20 9.30 1.64
C TYR A 302 0.80 10.38 2.12
N SER A 303 0.28 11.59 2.33
CA SER A 303 1.03 12.69 2.96
C SER A 303 0.72 12.75 4.45
N THR A 304 1.73 12.81 5.30
CA THR A 304 1.56 12.98 6.75
C THR A 304 1.11 14.39 7.12
N ASP A 305 1.25 15.35 6.20
CA ASP A 305 0.74 16.72 6.33
C ASP A 305 -0.37 17.06 5.30
N SER A 306 -1.00 18.23 5.46
CA SER A 306 -2.10 18.71 4.61
C SER A 306 -1.66 19.34 3.28
N ASN A 307 -0.37 19.61 3.11
CA ASN A 307 0.21 20.30 1.95
C ASN A 307 0.69 19.36 0.84
N TRP A 308 0.54 18.04 1.03
CA TRP A 308 1.15 17.01 0.18
C TRP A 308 2.68 17.06 0.20
N LYS A 309 3.29 17.53 1.30
CA LYS A 309 4.74 17.75 1.36
C LYS A 309 5.47 16.52 1.88
N ILE A 310 5.15 16.03 3.07
CA ILE A 310 5.88 14.92 3.71
C ILE A 310 5.16 13.59 3.43
N PRO A 311 5.75 12.68 2.65
CA PRO A 311 5.19 11.36 2.42
C PRO A 311 5.27 10.48 3.67
N HIS A 312 4.35 9.53 3.77
CA HIS A 312 4.67 8.22 4.35
C HIS A 312 5.24 7.39 3.20
N PHE A 313 6.55 7.14 3.19
CA PHE A 313 7.32 6.85 1.97
C PHE A 313 7.07 5.48 1.32
N GLU A 314 6.24 4.65 1.94
CA GLU A 314 5.72 3.40 1.41
C GLU A 314 5.06 3.60 0.03
N LYS A 315 5.38 2.73 -0.94
CA LYS A 315 4.77 2.75 -2.27
C LYS A 315 4.06 1.44 -2.57
N MET A 316 2.73 1.49 -2.68
CA MET A 316 1.89 0.32 -2.95
C MET A 316 1.57 0.18 -4.43
N LEU A 317 1.55 -1.07 -4.93
CA LEU A 317 1.13 -1.40 -6.29
C LEU A 317 -0.29 -0.92 -6.58
N TYR A 318 -1.26 -1.23 -5.70
CA TYR A 318 -2.66 -0.92 -5.94
C TYR A 318 -2.94 0.59 -5.94
N ASP A 319 -2.21 1.38 -5.16
CA ASP A 319 -2.35 2.85 -5.16
C ASP A 319 -1.87 3.42 -6.48
N ASN A 320 -0.69 2.99 -6.93
CA ASN A 320 -0.10 3.41 -8.20
C ASN A 320 -0.93 2.95 -9.40
N ALA A 321 -1.43 1.71 -9.40
CA ALA A 321 -2.30 1.16 -10.42
C ALA A 321 -3.60 1.96 -10.58
N GLN A 322 -4.25 2.30 -9.47
CA GLN A 322 -5.48 3.09 -9.50
C GLN A 322 -5.22 4.55 -9.90
N LEU A 323 -4.14 5.15 -9.38
CA LEU A 323 -3.74 6.51 -9.77
C LEU A 323 -3.40 6.59 -11.25
N LEU A 324 -2.76 5.57 -11.84
CA LEU A 324 -2.51 5.52 -13.28
C LEU A 324 -3.81 5.66 -14.08
N SER A 325 -4.83 4.87 -13.75
CA SER A 325 -6.17 5.00 -14.35
C SER A 325 -6.76 6.40 -14.15
N THR A 326 -6.73 6.93 -12.92
CA THR A 326 -7.30 8.25 -12.61
C THR A 326 -6.60 9.38 -13.37
N TYR A 327 -5.28 9.38 -13.44
CA TYR A 327 -4.52 10.37 -14.22
C TYR A 327 -4.74 10.20 -15.73
N ALA A 328 -4.90 8.98 -16.24
CA ALA A 328 -5.23 8.73 -17.63
C ALA A 328 -6.63 9.27 -17.99
N HIS A 329 -7.64 9.02 -17.16
CA HIS A 329 -8.97 9.61 -17.33
C HIS A 329 -8.94 11.14 -17.24
N ALA A 330 -8.21 11.69 -16.27
CA ALA A 330 -8.05 13.14 -16.14
C ALA A 330 -7.35 13.74 -17.37
N TRP A 331 -6.35 13.06 -17.94
CA TRP A 331 -5.71 13.47 -19.18
C TRP A 331 -6.69 13.48 -20.36
N GLN A 332 -7.56 12.47 -20.48
CA GLN A 332 -8.60 12.44 -21.50
C GLN A 332 -9.61 13.60 -21.36
N VAL A 333 -9.98 13.96 -20.12
CA VAL A 333 -10.95 15.02 -19.85
C VAL A 333 -10.35 16.42 -20.00
N PHE A 334 -9.13 16.64 -19.50
CA PHE A 334 -8.51 17.97 -19.40
C PHE A 334 -7.49 18.26 -20.50
N GLY A 335 -6.91 17.25 -21.13
CA GLY A 335 -5.90 17.41 -22.19
C GLY A 335 -4.54 17.94 -21.71
N GLU A 336 -4.30 18.01 -20.40
CA GLU A 336 -3.05 18.53 -19.83
C GLU A 336 -1.89 17.53 -19.97
N SER A 337 -0.79 17.94 -20.62
CA SER A 337 0.37 17.07 -20.86
C SER A 337 1.04 16.58 -19.57
N ARG A 338 0.95 17.33 -18.49
CA ARG A 338 1.48 16.90 -17.18
C ARG A 338 0.83 15.61 -16.70
N TYR A 339 -0.46 15.39 -16.92
CA TYR A 339 -1.11 14.14 -16.51
C TYR A 339 -0.61 12.94 -17.31
N LYS A 340 -0.28 13.14 -18.59
CA LYS A 340 0.43 12.14 -19.40
C LYS A 340 1.81 11.82 -18.83
N GLU A 341 2.57 12.85 -18.46
CA GLU A 341 3.91 12.70 -17.88
C GLU A 341 3.86 11.92 -16.55
N VAL A 342 2.86 12.19 -15.70
CA VAL A 342 2.61 11.43 -14.47
C VAL A 342 2.27 9.96 -14.77
N CYS A 343 1.42 9.70 -15.77
CA CYS A 343 1.12 8.32 -16.18
C CYS A 343 2.39 7.57 -16.56
N TYR A 344 3.27 8.17 -17.39
CA TYR A 344 4.54 7.53 -17.74
C TYR A 344 5.48 7.38 -16.55
N GLY A 345 5.52 8.33 -15.63
CA GLY A 345 6.30 8.19 -14.41
C GLY A 345 5.82 7.03 -13.52
N ILE A 346 4.51 6.80 -13.43
CA ILE A 346 3.97 5.61 -12.75
C ILE A 346 4.37 4.34 -13.51
N ILE A 347 4.22 4.30 -14.83
CA ILE A 347 4.58 3.14 -15.66
C ILE A 347 6.07 2.80 -15.51
N ASP A 348 6.94 3.81 -15.56
CA ASP A 348 8.38 3.63 -15.38
C ASP A 348 8.69 3.09 -13.98
N PHE A 349 8.03 3.61 -12.93
CA PHE A 349 8.16 3.08 -11.57
C PHE A 349 7.73 1.60 -11.49
N LEU A 350 6.55 1.27 -12.02
CA LEU A 350 6.03 -0.10 -12.01
C LEU A 350 7.01 -1.06 -12.69
N ASN A 351 7.51 -0.71 -13.88
CA ASN A 351 8.42 -1.56 -14.65
C ASN A 351 9.82 -1.69 -14.01
N ASN A 352 10.32 -0.64 -13.37
CA ASN A 352 11.68 -0.64 -12.82
C ASN A 352 11.74 -1.25 -11.42
N GLU A 353 10.68 -1.12 -10.62
CA GLU A 353 10.69 -1.46 -9.20
C GLU A 353 9.78 -2.65 -8.86
N LEU A 354 8.63 -2.80 -9.53
CA LEU A 354 7.61 -3.79 -9.16
C LEU A 354 7.37 -4.87 -10.23
N ASP A 355 8.06 -4.84 -11.37
CA ASP A 355 7.98 -5.91 -12.37
C ASP A 355 8.45 -7.24 -11.79
N ASP A 356 7.77 -8.32 -12.16
CA ASP A 356 8.15 -9.68 -11.77
C ASP A 356 8.33 -10.59 -13.00
N PRO A 357 9.40 -11.41 -13.04
CA PRO A 357 9.64 -12.34 -14.16
C PRO A 357 8.52 -13.34 -14.44
N SER A 358 7.59 -13.56 -13.49
CA SER A 358 6.38 -14.37 -13.71
C SER A 358 5.36 -13.71 -14.65
N GLY A 359 5.50 -12.41 -14.93
CA GLY A 359 4.55 -11.60 -15.70
C GLY A 359 3.49 -10.89 -14.84
N GLY A 360 3.55 -11.02 -13.51
CA GLY A 360 2.78 -10.22 -12.57
C GLY A 360 3.57 -9.03 -12.03
N PHE A 361 2.99 -8.32 -11.05
CA PHE A 361 3.66 -7.24 -10.33
C PHE A 361 3.77 -7.54 -8.84
N ARG A 362 4.89 -7.14 -8.25
CA ARG A 362 5.18 -7.19 -6.80
C ARG A 362 4.37 -6.13 -6.05
N SER A 363 4.05 -6.41 -4.80
CA SER A 363 2.98 -5.74 -4.05
C SER A 363 3.37 -4.34 -3.56
N ALA A 364 4.59 -4.13 -3.04
CA ALA A 364 4.95 -2.87 -2.40
C ALA A 364 6.47 -2.66 -2.22
N LEU A 365 6.83 -1.40 -2.00
CA LEU A 365 8.10 -1.00 -1.38
C LEU A 365 7.82 -0.41 0.02
N ASP A 366 8.63 -0.80 0.99
CA ASP A 366 8.62 -0.27 2.36
C ASP A 366 8.92 1.25 2.39
N ALA A 367 8.55 1.90 3.49
CA ALA A 367 8.89 3.29 3.77
C ALA A 367 10.36 3.44 4.23
N ASP A 368 10.89 2.41 4.91
CA ASP A 368 12.21 2.42 5.50
C ASP A 368 13.30 1.94 4.52
N SER A 369 14.46 2.59 4.59
CA SER A 369 15.67 2.21 3.89
C SER A 369 16.85 2.37 4.83
N ASP A 370 17.60 1.29 5.10
CA ASP A 370 18.71 1.30 6.07
C ASP A 370 18.25 1.72 7.49
N GLY A 371 17.05 1.27 7.88
CA GLY A 371 16.45 1.55 9.19
C GLY A 371 15.92 2.99 9.38
N GLU A 372 15.89 3.80 8.33
CA GLU A 372 15.40 5.19 8.37
C GLU A 372 14.33 5.42 7.30
N GLU A 373 13.16 5.92 7.72
CA GLU A 373 12.04 6.24 6.83
C GLU A 373 12.43 7.31 5.81
N GLY A 374 12.17 7.05 4.53
CA GLY A 374 12.34 8.05 3.47
C GLY A 374 13.78 8.34 3.03
N LYS A 375 14.80 7.76 3.70
CA LYS A 375 16.24 7.98 3.41
C LYS A 375 16.59 7.84 1.92
N TYR A 376 15.97 6.88 1.23
CA TYR A 376 16.19 6.66 -0.21
C TYR A 376 15.70 7.83 -1.09
N TYR A 377 14.67 8.56 -0.65
CA TYR A 377 13.92 9.51 -1.47
C TYR A 377 14.28 10.99 -1.23
N VAL A 378 14.90 11.31 -0.10
CA VAL A 378 15.22 12.70 0.27
C VAL A 378 16.61 13.12 -0.17
N TRP A 379 16.84 14.44 -0.20
CA TRP A 379 18.05 15.02 -0.80
C TRP A 379 18.63 16.14 0.05
N THR A 380 19.94 16.06 0.30
CA THR A 380 20.71 17.22 0.74
C THR A 380 21.10 18.09 -0.46
N LYS A 381 21.38 19.36 -0.21
CA LYS A 381 21.93 20.27 -1.22
C LYS A 381 23.25 19.76 -1.80
N ASP A 382 24.10 19.17 -0.96
CA ASP A 382 25.41 18.67 -1.38
C ASP A 382 25.26 17.48 -2.34
N GLU A 383 24.31 16.58 -2.09
CA GLU A 383 24.00 15.48 -3.02
C GLU A 383 23.44 16.00 -4.35
N LEU A 384 22.59 17.03 -4.33
CA LEU A 384 22.12 17.66 -5.57
C LEU A 384 23.28 18.29 -6.34
N ALA A 385 24.23 18.93 -5.65
CA ALA A 385 25.41 19.53 -6.26
C ALA A 385 26.39 18.49 -6.83
N ASP A 386 26.48 17.32 -6.20
CA ASP A 386 27.28 16.19 -6.67
C ASP A 386 26.61 15.45 -7.85
N ALA A 387 25.28 15.49 -7.93
CA ALA A 387 24.50 14.87 -9.00
C ALA A 387 24.40 15.71 -10.27
N LEU A 388 24.27 17.03 -10.14
CA LEU A 388 23.83 17.92 -11.21
C LEU A 388 24.94 18.85 -11.71
N SER A 389 24.81 19.30 -12.95
CA SER A 389 25.64 20.41 -13.46
C SER A 389 25.30 21.70 -12.71
N PRO A 390 26.20 22.71 -12.63
CA PRO A 390 25.90 23.96 -11.94
C PRO A 390 24.63 24.67 -12.43
N SER A 391 24.35 24.62 -13.73
CA SER A 391 23.13 25.22 -14.30
C SER A 391 21.87 24.42 -13.97
N ASP A 392 21.98 23.10 -13.90
CA ASP A 392 20.86 22.23 -13.53
C ASP A 392 20.57 22.28 -12.03
N LEU A 393 21.61 22.40 -11.21
CA LEU A 393 21.48 22.66 -9.78
C LEU A 393 20.72 23.96 -9.53
N GLU A 394 21.08 25.06 -10.21
CA GLU A 394 20.36 26.33 -10.08
C GLU A 394 18.88 26.19 -10.41
N LEU A 395 18.56 25.48 -11.51
CA LEU A 395 17.18 25.21 -11.88
C LEU A 395 16.46 24.34 -10.84
N ALA A 396 17.10 23.28 -10.34
CA ALA A 396 16.53 22.40 -9.32
C ALA A 396 16.27 23.16 -8.00
N MET A 397 17.19 24.04 -7.59
CA MET A 397 17.01 24.89 -6.42
C MET A 397 15.78 25.80 -6.55
N VAL A 398 15.52 26.37 -7.73
CA VAL A 398 14.33 27.19 -7.99
C VAL A 398 13.06 26.35 -8.10
N ALA A 399 13.10 25.25 -8.84
CA ALA A 399 11.94 24.41 -9.13
C ALA A 399 11.42 23.68 -7.88
N TYR A 400 12.34 23.22 -7.04
CA TYR A 400 12.03 22.49 -5.82
C TYR A 400 12.12 23.32 -4.55
N ASP A 401 12.51 24.59 -4.63
CA ASP A 401 12.65 25.48 -3.47
C ASP A 401 13.48 24.83 -2.34
N ILE A 402 14.64 24.29 -2.74
CA ILE A 402 15.62 23.64 -1.85
C ILE A 402 16.18 24.67 -0.87
N ASP A 403 16.37 24.28 0.39
CA ASP A 403 16.62 25.17 1.55
C ASP A 403 15.45 26.13 1.91
N GLY A 404 14.37 26.10 1.12
CA GLY A 404 13.16 26.90 1.32
C GLY A 404 11.99 26.04 1.83
N ARG A 405 10.84 26.13 1.16
CA ARG A 405 9.62 25.46 1.60
C ARG A 405 9.73 23.93 1.59
N SER A 406 10.63 23.36 0.79
CA SER A 406 10.85 21.91 0.67
C SER A 406 11.82 21.32 1.69
N PHE A 407 12.47 22.17 2.49
CA PHE A 407 13.33 21.73 3.60
C PHE A 407 12.57 20.82 4.56
N TRP A 408 13.21 19.73 4.96
CA TRP A 408 12.76 18.77 5.94
C TRP A 408 13.86 18.56 6.99
N GLU A 409 13.84 17.47 7.75
CA GLU A 409 14.78 17.24 8.84
C GLU A 409 16.19 16.85 8.38
N HIS A 410 17.15 16.95 9.29
CA HIS A 410 18.54 16.50 9.09
C HIS A 410 19.25 17.10 7.86
N GLY A 411 18.85 18.29 7.41
CA GLY A 411 19.42 18.94 6.23
C GLY A 411 18.87 18.42 4.89
N ASN A 412 17.92 17.49 4.94
CA ASN A 412 17.28 16.93 3.77
C ASN A 412 16.13 17.79 3.28
N SER A 413 15.80 17.67 1.99
CA SER A 413 14.62 18.23 1.36
C SER A 413 13.84 17.12 0.66
N VAL A 414 12.51 17.23 0.68
CA VAL A 414 11.62 16.42 -0.16
C VAL A 414 11.42 17.16 -1.48
N LEU A 415 11.73 16.54 -2.62
CA LEU A 415 11.56 17.19 -3.92
C LEU A 415 10.08 17.43 -4.19
N MET A 416 9.67 18.69 -4.32
CA MET A 416 8.31 19.08 -4.66
C MET A 416 8.25 20.50 -5.21
N SER A 417 7.28 20.79 -6.07
CA SER A 417 7.13 22.08 -6.75
C SER A 417 5.92 22.87 -6.24
N TRP A 418 6.17 23.87 -5.41
CA TRP A 418 5.13 24.69 -4.77
C TRP A 418 4.35 25.61 -5.71
N ASP A 419 4.98 26.03 -6.81
CA ASP A 419 4.39 26.93 -7.80
C ASP A 419 4.16 26.18 -9.12
N SER A 420 3.26 26.67 -9.98
CA SER A 420 2.96 26.02 -11.26
C SER A 420 4.15 26.13 -12.23
N ASP A 421 4.20 25.25 -13.23
CA ASP A 421 5.23 25.24 -14.27
C ASP A 421 5.33 26.60 -14.98
N GLU A 422 4.22 27.31 -15.19
CA GLU A 422 4.22 28.66 -15.77
C GLU A 422 4.90 29.68 -14.86
N ALA A 423 4.67 29.59 -13.54
CA ALA A 423 5.30 30.47 -12.58
C ALA A 423 6.80 30.15 -12.43
N LEU A 424 7.16 28.87 -12.38
CA LEU A 424 8.54 28.41 -12.23
C LEU A 424 9.37 28.67 -13.48
N SER A 425 8.83 28.40 -14.68
CA SER A 425 9.51 28.73 -15.94
C SER A 425 9.82 30.22 -16.05
N LYS A 426 8.87 31.09 -15.66
CA LYS A 426 9.10 32.54 -15.60
C LYS A 426 10.19 32.93 -14.59
N LYS A 427 10.20 32.32 -13.40
CA LYS A 427 11.24 32.54 -12.38
C LYS A 427 12.63 32.10 -12.87
N ALA A 428 12.69 31.00 -13.61
CA ALA A 428 13.91 30.45 -14.20
C ALA A 428 14.34 31.18 -15.50
N GLY A 429 13.53 32.10 -16.03
CA GLY A 429 13.81 32.77 -17.30
C GLY A 429 13.73 31.86 -18.52
N LEU A 430 12.97 30.77 -18.45
CA LEU A 430 12.81 29.77 -19.51
C LEU A 430 11.41 29.81 -20.12
N SER A 431 11.27 29.26 -21.33
CA SER A 431 9.93 28.92 -21.84
C SER A 431 9.32 27.75 -21.06
N PRO A 432 7.98 27.60 -20.99
CA PRO A 432 7.35 26.46 -20.29
C PRO A 432 7.82 25.10 -20.80
N ASP A 433 8.02 24.94 -22.11
CA ASP A 433 8.47 23.68 -22.71
C ASP A 433 9.94 23.39 -22.38
N GLU A 434 10.79 24.42 -22.43
CA GLU A 434 12.19 24.28 -22.05
C GLU A 434 12.34 23.95 -20.56
N PHE A 435 11.58 24.62 -19.70
CA PHE A 435 11.54 24.33 -18.26
C PHE A 435 11.18 22.87 -18.00
N ARG A 436 10.08 22.37 -18.58
CA ARG A 436 9.63 20.98 -18.40
C ARG A 436 10.64 19.97 -18.91
N ASN A 437 11.21 20.19 -20.10
CA ASN A 437 12.21 19.29 -20.67
C ASN A 437 13.48 19.24 -19.82
N ARG A 438 13.96 20.39 -19.34
CA ARG A 438 15.14 20.44 -18.45
C ARG A 438 14.85 19.80 -17.10
N LEU A 439 13.70 20.07 -16.48
CA LEU A 439 13.33 19.49 -15.20
C LEU A 439 13.17 17.96 -15.31
N SER A 440 12.58 17.46 -16.39
CA SER A 440 12.51 16.03 -16.69
C SER A 440 13.90 15.38 -16.79
N SER A 441 14.86 16.05 -17.48
CA SER A 441 16.25 15.59 -17.57
C SER A 441 16.96 15.59 -16.21
N ILE A 442 16.70 16.61 -15.37
CA ILE A 442 17.21 16.68 -14.00
C ILE A 442 16.70 15.49 -13.20
N ASN A 443 15.40 15.26 -13.21
CA ASN A 443 14.75 14.19 -12.46
C ASN A 443 15.31 12.81 -12.82
N LYS A 444 15.50 12.57 -14.12
CA LYS A 444 16.14 11.34 -14.61
C LYS A 444 17.58 11.19 -14.12
N THR A 445 18.35 12.28 -14.09
CA THR A 445 19.72 12.29 -13.55
C THR A 445 19.72 11.97 -12.06
N LEU A 446 18.77 12.51 -11.30
CA LEU A 446 18.60 12.23 -9.86
C LEU A 446 18.17 10.78 -9.61
N SER A 447 17.32 10.18 -10.44
CA SER A 447 17.04 8.74 -10.39
C SER A 447 18.31 7.91 -10.61
N TYR A 448 19.09 8.23 -11.64
CA TYR A 448 20.35 7.54 -11.92
C TYR A 448 21.37 7.68 -10.78
N TYR A 449 21.46 8.86 -10.19
CA TYR A 449 22.30 9.10 -9.02
C TYR A 449 21.97 8.15 -7.87
N ARG A 450 20.69 7.98 -7.54
CA ARG A 450 20.24 7.07 -6.45
C ARG A 450 20.58 5.61 -6.75
N ASP A 451 20.53 5.22 -8.02
CA ASP A 451 20.85 3.87 -8.49
C ASP A 451 22.36 3.60 -8.68
N GLY A 452 23.23 4.54 -8.31
CA GLY A 452 24.68 4.38 -8.52
C GLY A 452 25.08 4.40 -10.01
N LYS A 453 24.25 4.99 -10.87
CA LYS A 453 24.48 5.11 -12.32
C LYS A 453 25.06 6.49 -12.66
N ASP A 454 25.81 6.56 -13.75
CA ASP A 454 26.26 7.83 -14.34
C ASP A 454 25.08 8.62 -14.94
N LYS A 455 25.34 9.85 -15.38
CA LYS A 455 24.33 10.72 -16.04
C LYS A 455 23.73 10.12 -17.33
N ASN A 456 24.33 9.07 -17.88
CA ASN A 456 23.82 8.34 -19.05
C ASN A 456 23.08 7.05 -18.66
N GLY A 457 22.87 6.79 -17.37
CA GLY A 457 22.19 5.61 -16.85
C GLY A 457 23.06 4.35 -16.82
N LYS A 458 24.39 4.46 -16.92
CA LYS A 458 25.31 3.33 -16.91
C LYS A 458 25.95 3.14 -15.53
N VAL A 459 26.00 1.90 -15.07
CA VAL A 459 26.76 1.55 -13.86
C VAL A 459 28.26 1.71 -14.16
N GLU A 460 28.91 2.64 -13.46
CA GLU A 460 30.35 2.81 -13.57
C GLU A 460 31.08 1.63 -12.89
N LYS A 461 32.22 1.20 -13.45
CA LYS A 461 33.03 0.11 -12.91
C LYS A 461 34.38 0.64 -12.45
N GLY A 462 34.85 0.18 -11.29
CA GLY A 462 36.19 0.48 -10.77
C GLY A 462 36.17 1.46 -9.60
N LYS A 463 37.33 2.06 -9.29
CA LYS A 463 37.54 2.87 -8.08
C LYS A 463 36.72 4.17 -7.98
N HIS A 464 36.06 4.56 -9.07
CA HIS A 464 35.23 5.76 -9.14
C HIS A 464 33.73 5.43 -9.21
N ALA A 465 33.35 4.15 -9.15
CA ALA A 465 31.96 3.75 -9.14
C ALA A 465 31.26 4.33 -7.91
N ARG A 466 30.09 4.95 -8.13
CA ARG A 466 29.22 5.39 -7.04
C ARG A 466 28.44 4.19 -6.52
N GLU A 467 28.47 4.00 -5.20
CA GLU A 467 27.61 3.01 -4.56
C GLU A 467 26.14 3.47 -4.64
N PRO A 468 25.21 2.59 -5.03
CA PRO A 468 23.79 2.92 -5.02
C PRO A 468 23.32 3.19 -3.58
N ARG A 469 22.28 4.02 -3.44
CA ARG A 469 21.56 4.11 -2.17
C ARG A 469 20.95 2.74 -1.86
N VAL A 470 20.92 2.38 -0.58
CA VAL A 470 20.16 1.21 -0.12
C VAL A 470 18.70 1.42 -0.52
N LYS A 471 18.11 0.46 -1.23
CA LYS A 471 16.71 0.55 -1.62
C LYS A 471 15.80 0.18 -0.43
N PRO A 472 14.57 0.70 -0.39
CA PRO A 472 13.57 0.20 0.56
C PRO A 472 13.32 -1.30 0.38
N GLY A 473 12.84 -1.94 1.45
CA GLY A 473 12.44 -3.35 1.41
C GLY A 473 11.38 -3.60 0.35
N LEU A 474 11.51 -4.71 -0.39
CA LEU A 474 10.53 -5.12 -1.40
C LEU A 474 9.64 -6.21 -0.82
N ASP A 475 8.33 -5.98 -0.81
CA ASP A 475 7.35 -7.06 -0.67
C ASP A 475 7.12 -7.66 -2.06
N ASP A 476 7.60 -8.89 -2.26
CA ASP A 476 7.65 -9.55 -3.56
C ASP A 476 6.40 -10.39 -3.86
N LYS A 477 5.36 -10.32 -3.02
CA LYS A 477 4.10 -11.01 -3.27
C LYS A 477 3.48 -10.55 -4.58
N VAL A 478 3.08 -11.51 -5.41
CA VAL A 478 2.34 -11.26 -6.65
C VAL A 478 0.86 -11.58 -6.42
N LEU A 479 0.05 -10.54 -6.26
CA LEU A 479 -1.39 -10.66 -6.03
C LEU A 479 -2.14 -10.50 -7.35
N THR A 480 -2.96 -11.49 -7.72
CA THR A 480 -3.70 -11.50 -8.99
C THR A 480 -4.64 -10.30 -9.12
N SER A 481 -5.34 -9.93 -8.05
CA SER A 481 -6.25 -8.79 -8.03
C SER A 481 -5.52 -7.45 -8.26
N TRP A 482 -4.35 -7.27 -7.65
CA TRP A 482 -3.57 -6.04 -7.80
C TRP A 482 -2.89 -5.99 -9.16
N THR A 483 -2.38 -7.13 -9.66
CA THR A 483 -1.89 -7.25 -11.03
C THR A 483 -2.99 -6.89 -12.05
N ALA A 484 -4.22 -7.35 -11.84
CA ALA A 484 -5.35 -7.00 -12.70
C ALA A 484 -5.71 -5.50 -12.65
N LEU A 485 -5.60 -4.86 -11.48
CA LEU A 485 -5.74 -3.40 -11.37
C LEU A 485 -4.65 -2.69 -12.16
N THR A 486 -3.40 -3.14 -12.06
CA THR A 486 -2.27 -2.57 -12.82
C THR A 486 -2.48 -2.70 -14.33
N VAL A 487 -2.87 -3.88 -14.79
CA VAL A 487 -3.21 -4.13 -16.21
C VAL A 487 -4.38 -3.25 -16.68
N SER A 488 -5.31 -2.88 -15.80
CA SER A 488 -6.41 -1.98 -16.16
C SER A 488 -5.96 -0.53 -16.34
N GLY A 489 -4.90 -0.12 -15.64
CA GLY A 489 -4.33 1.22 -15.76
C GLY A 489 -3.36 1.38 -16.93
N LEU A 490 -2.63 0.31 -17.29
CA LEU A 490 -1.74 0.23 -18.45
C LEU A 490 -2.53 0.23 -19.77
#